data_AF-A0A2N2ZI93-F1
#
_entry.id   AF-A0A2N2ZI93-F1
#
_cell.length_a   1.000
_cell.length_b   1.000
_cell.length_c   1.000
_cell.angle_alpha   90.00
_cell.angle_beta   90.00
_cell.angle_gamma   90.00
#
_symmetry.space_group_name_H-M   'P 1'
#
loop_
_entity.id
_entity.type
_entity.pdbx_description
1 polymer ?
#
loop_
_entity_poly.entity_id
_entity_poly.type
_entity_poly.pdbx_seq_one_letter_code
_entity_poly.pdbx_strand_id
1 'polypeptide(L)'
;MPFTTAILIIAIIYAAKVSKDRSRNRLIEKAIEHGKELSPELFKPAEKVRRPTDLLTGALVSIGVGIGLFAAFYFFFGGLKFAAFGFIPLFIGIGQLVAYFINKNQQKTV
;
A
#
# COMPACT_ATOMS: atom_id res chain seq x y z
N MET A 1 7.69 25.68 10.42
CA MET A 1 6.60 25.80 9.43
C MET A 1 6.14 24.39 9.02
N PRO A 2 5.06 23.85 9.59
CA PRO A 2 4.64 22.44 9.38
C PRO A 2 4.18 22.11 7.95
N PHE A 3 3.78 23.13 7.16
CA PHE A 3 3.28 22.97 5.80
C PHE A 3 4.32 22.41 4.83
N THR A 4 5.60 22.78 4.98
CA THR A 4 6.66 22.31 4.08
C THR A 4 6.88 20.80 4.21
N THR A 5 6.78 20.26 5.43
CA THR A 5 6.96 18.83 5.71
C THR A 5 5.82 18.00 5.10
N ALA A 6 4.58 18.45 5.22
CA ALA A 6 3.43 17.78 4.61
C ALA A 6 3.52 17.73 3.07
N ILE A 7 3.95 18.82 2.44
CA ILE A 7 4.16 18.89 0.98
C ILE A 7 5.26 17.90 0.55
N LEU A 8 6.35 17.82 1.32
CA LEU A 8 7.46 16.90 1.04
C LEU A 8 7.04 15.43 1.12
N ILE A 9 6.26 15.05 2.14
CA ILE A 9 5.76 13.67 2.29
C ILE A 9 4.87 13.27 1.10
N ILE A 10 3.95 14.14 0.71
CA ILE A 10 3.08 13.90 -0.45
C ILE A 10 3.91 13.80 -1.74
N ALA A 11 4.91 14.67 -1.92
CA ALA A 11 5.80 14.65 -3.07
C ALA A 11 6.59 13.33 -3.17
N ILE A 12 7.12 12.82 -2.05
CA ILE A 12 7.86 11.54 -2.00
C ILE A 12 6.95 10.36 -2.36
N ILE A 13 5.74 10.31 -1.80
CA ILE A 13 4.76 9.25 -2.10
C ILE A 13 4.36 9.27 -3.58
N TYR A 14 4.15 10.47 -4.14
CA TYR A 14 3.79 10.64 -5.55
C TYR A 14 4.94 10.24 -6.48
N ALA A 15 6.18 10.65 -6.16
CA ALA A 15 7.36 10.27 -6.92
C ALA A 15 7.58 8.75 -6.94
N ALA A 16 7.38 8.07 -5.81
CA ALA A 16 7.47 6.62 -5.71
C ALA A 16 6.38 5.90 -6.55
N LYS A 17 5.17 6.46 -6.59
CA LYS A 17 4.07 5.94 -7.42
C LYS A 17 4.38 6.09 -8.91
N VAL A 18 4.84 7.26 -9.34
CA VAL A 18 5.19 7.55 -10.74
C VAL A 18 6.35 6.68 -11.24
N SER A 19 7.32 6.38 -10.40
CA SER A 19 8.43 5.48 -10.76
C SER A 19 7.94 4.05 -11.04
N LYS A 20 6.97 3.56 -10.26
CA LYS A 20 6.42 2.21 -10.38
C LYS A 20 5.62 1.98 -11.68
N ASP A 21 4.95 3.02 -12.20
CA ASP A 21 4.22 2.92 -13.47
C ASP A 21 5.18 2.92 -14.69
N ARG A 22 6.31 3.63 -14.62
CA ARG A 22 7.29 3.66 -15.73
C ARG A 22 8.00 2.33 -15.93
N SER A 23 8.26 1.57 -14.88
CA SER A 23 8.92 0.26 -14.99
C SER A 23 8.04 -0.77 -15.71
N ARG A 24 6.71 -0.71 -15.56
CA ARG A 24 5.81 -1.62 -16.28
C ARG A 24 5.76 -1.32 -17.78
N ASN A 25 5.74 -0.04 -18.14
CA ASN A 25 5.68 0.35 -19.56
C ASN A 25 6.95 -0.04 -20.33
N ARG A 26 8.14 0.08 -19.71
CA ARG A 26 9.41 -0.34 -20.33
C ARG A 26 9.53 -1.86 -20.54
N LEU A 27 8.88 -2.65 -19.68
CA LEU A 27 8.85 -4.11 -19.83
C LEU A 27 7.90 -4.54 -20.97
N ILE A 28 6.82 -3.80 -21.18
CA ILE A 28 5.89 -4.00 -22.29
C ILE A 28 6.55 -3.60 -23.62
N GLU A 29 7.23 -2.45 -23.64
CA GLU A 29 7.96 -1.95 -24.82
C GLU A 29 9.06 -2.92 -25.27
N LYS A 30 9.91 -3.40 -24.35
CA LYS A 30 10.92 -4.43 -24.65
C LYS A 30 10.34 -5.78 -25.10
N ALA A 31 9.14 -6.13 -24.65
CA ALA A 31 8.47 -7.37 -25.07
C ALA A 31 7.92 -7.28 -26.50
N ILE A 32 7.43 -6.09 -26.90
CA ILE A 32 6.96 -5.80 -28.26
C ILE A 32 8.13 -5.78 -29.24
N GLU A 33 9.27 -5.16 -28.89
CA GLU A 33 10.47 -5.07 -29.75
C GLU A 33 11.07 -6.45 -30.10
N HIS A 34 10.85 -7.47 -29.28
CA HIS A 34 11.39 -8.82 -29.51
C HIS A 34 10.42 -9.76 -30.25
N GLY A 35 9.31 -9.25 -30.79
CA GLY A 35 8.37 -10.03 -31.63
C GLY A 35 7.72 -11.22 -30.91
N LYS A 36 7.75 -11.22 -29.57
CA LYS A 36 7.21 -12.31 -28.75
C LYS A 36 5.72 -12.06 -28.55
N GLU A 37 4.89 -13.04 -28.91
CA GLU A 37 3.45 -13.00 -28.63
C GLU A 37 3.23 -12.68 -27.15
N LEU A 38 2.65 -11.51 -26.86
CA LEU A 38 2.33 -11.11 -25.49
C LEU A 38 1.34 -12.14 -24.94
N SER A 39 1.79 -12.95 -23.98
CA SER A 39 0.92 -13.90 -23.29
C SER A 39 -0.35 -13.16 -22.84
N PRO A 40 -1.55 -13.65 -23.14
CA PRO A 40 -2.81 -13.01 -22.76
C PRO A 40 -2.97 -12.79 -21.26
N GLU A 41 -2.13 -13.41 -20.43
CA GLU A 41 -1.99 -13.12 -19.00
C GLU A 41 -1.44 -11.71 -18.69
N LEU A 42 -0.75 -11.05 -19.61
CA LEU A 42 -0.27 -9.66 -19.46
C LEU A 42 -1.38 -8.62 -19.64
N PHE A 43 -2.43 -8.98 -20.39
CA PHE A 43 -3.59 -8.14 -20.66
C PHE A 43 -4.75 -8.39 -19.71
N LYS A 44 -4.77 -9.56 -19.05
CA LYS A 44 -5.62 -9.72 -17.88
C LYS A 44 -5.18 -8.66 -16.88
N PRO A 45 -6.06 -7.75 -16.40
CA PRO A 45 -5.73 -6.98 -15.22
C PRO A 45 -5.27 -8.04 -14.23
N ALA A 46 -4.04 -7.93 -13.73
CA ALA A 46 -3.54 -8.87 -12.75
C ALA A 46 -4.59 -8.84 -11.63
N GLU A 47 -5.51 -9.78 -11.67
CA GLU A 47 -6.48 -10.00 -10.65
C GLU A 47 -5.58 -10.47 -9.56
N LYS A 48 -5.12 -9.50 -8.76
CA LYS A 48 -4.38 -9.75 -7.55
C LYS A 48 -5.39 -10.52 -6.73
N VAL A 49 -5.42 -11.82 -6.94
CA VAL A 49 -5.79 -12.79 -5.93
C VAL A 49 -4.79 -12.47 -4.84
N ARG A 50 -5.17 -11.51 -3.98
CA ARG A 50 -4.32 -10.95 -2.95
C ARG A 50 -3.98 -12.13 -2.09
N ARG A 51 -2.77 -12.67 -2.28
CA ARG A 51 -2.34 -13.86 -1.55
C ARG A 51 -2.48 -13.54 -0.06
N PRO A 52 -2.84 -14.51 0.79
CA PRO A 52 -2.97 -14.27 2.23
C PRO A 52 -1.75 -13.53 2.81
N THR A 53 -0.55 -13.85 2.31
CA THR A 53 0.70 -13.16 2.67
C THR A 53 0.69 -11.66 2.34
N ASP A 54 0.13 -11.26 1.19
CA ASP A 54 0.07 -9.87 0.72
C ASP A 54 -0.95 -9.05 1.55
N LEU A 55 -2.01 -9.70 2.04
CA LEU A 55 -2.97 -9.12 2.98
C LEU A 55 -2.36 -8.88 4.36
N LEU A 56 -1.59 -9.84 4.89
CA LEU A 56 -0.91 -9.69 6.18
C LEU A 56 0.16 -8.60 6.12
N THR A 57 0.96 -8.57 5.06
CA THR A 57 1.96 -7.51 4.86
C THR A 57 1.28 -6.15 4.73
N GLY A 58 0.18 -6.05 3.96
CA GLY A 58 -0.62 -4.83 3.85
C GLY A 58 -1.15 -4.34 5.20
N ALA A 59 -1.70 -5.26 6.02
CA ALA A 59 -2.22 -4.98 7.35
C ALA A 59 -1.14 -4.47 8.31
N LEU A 60 0.04 -5.12 8.31
CA LEU A 60 1.14 -4.73 9.19
C LEU A 60 1.71 -3.37 8.80
N VAL A 61 1.82 -3.10 7.49
CA VAL A 61 2.27 -1.80 6.97
C VAL A 61 1.30 -0.68 7.37
N SER A 62 -0.01 -0.88 7.22
CA SER A 62 -1.01 0.14 7.57
C SER A 62 -1.09 0.39 9.08
N ILE A 63 -0.97 -0.64 9.92
CA ILE A 63 -0.83 -0.49 11.38
C ILE A 63 0.43 0.32 11.72
N GLY A 64 1.58 -0.04 11.14
CA GLY A 64 2.84 0.68 11.37
C GLY A 64 2.76 2.14 10.95
N VAL A 65 2.15 2.43 9.79
CA VAL A 65 1.88 3.80 9.33
C VAL A 65 0.98 4.54 10.32
N GLY A 66 -0.06 3.91 10.87
CA GLY A 66 -0.94 4.56 11.84
C GLY A 66 -0.27 4.89 13.16
N ILE A 67 0.51 3.97 13.71
CA ILE A 67 1.31 4.24 14.93
C ILE A 67 2.32 5.34 14.67
N GLY A 68 3.04 5.27 13.55
CA GLY A 68 4.04 6.27 13.17
C GLY A 68 3.43 7.66 12.98
N LEU A 69 2.28 7.75 12.32
CA LEU A 69 1.59 9.02 12.09
C LEU A 69 1.01 9.59 13.39
N PHE A 70 0.45 8.73 14.26
CA PHE A 70 -0.02 9.12 15.58
C PHE A 70 1.13 9.71 16.41
N ALA A 71 2.26 8.99 16.50
CA ALA A 71 3.43 9.45 17.25
C ALA A 71 4.01 10.73 16.66
N ALA A 72 4.20 10.80 15.34
CA ALA A 72 4.71 11.99 14.68
C ALA A 72 3.81 13.21 14.96
N PHE A 73 2.51 13.08 14.81
CA PHE A 73 1.61 14.22 15.05
C PHE A 73 1.50 14.59 16.53
N TYR A 74 1.57 13.61 17.44
CA TYR A 74 1.62 13.87 18.87
C TYR A 74 2.86 14.69 19.25
N PHE A 75 4.04 14.28 18.78
CA PHE A 75 5.31 14.96 19.08
C PHE A 75 5.46 16.32 18.39
N PHE A 76 5.02 16.47 17.14
CA PHE A 76 5.20 17.70 16.37
C PHE A 76 4.13 18.78 16.65
N PHE A 77 2.87 18.37 16.90
CA PHE A 77 1.76 19.31 17.08
C PHE A 77 1.27 19.41 18.54
N GLY A 78 1.85 18.63 19.46
CA GLY A 78 1.62 18.76 20.90
C GLY A 78 0.16 18.52 21.33
N GLY A 79 -0.62 17.77 20.55
CA GLY A 79 -2.06 17.62 20.79
C GLY A 79 -2.65 16.34 20.22
N LEU A 80 -3.53 15.72 21.02
CA LEU A 80 -4.27 14.51 20.63
C LEU A 80 -5.18 14.72 19.42
N LYS A 81 -5.66 15.95 19.19
CA LYS A 81 -6.54 16.30 18.06
C LYS A 81 -5.89 15.95 16.72
N PHE A 82 -4.59 16.22 16.55
CA PHE A 82 -3.88 15.91 15.30
C PHE A 82 -3.35 14.48 15.31
N ALA A 83 -2.90 13.98 16.46
CA ALA A 83 -2.49 12.58 16.59
C ALA A 83 -3.60 11.59 16.17
N ALA A 84 -4.87 11.94 16.41
CA ALA A 84 -6.02 11.12 16.07
C ALA A 84 -6.12 10.73 14.58
N PHE A 85 -5.52 11.50 13.66
CA PHE A 85 -5.48 11.12 12.24
C PHE A 85 -4.69 9.82 12.00
N GLY A 86 -3.75 9.47 12.88
CA GLY A 86 -3.03 8.20 12.85
C GLY A 86 -3.93 6.98 13.12
N PHE A 87 -5.08 7.16 13.79
CA PHE A 87 -6.03 6.07 14.00
C PHE A 87 -6.68 5.58 12.70
N ILE A 88 -6.81 6.42 11.68
CA ILE A 88 -7.45 6.05 10.41
C ILE A 88 -6.71 4.87 9.75
N PRO A 89 -5.41 4.97 9.41
CA PRO A 89 -4.65 3.84 8.87
C PRO A 89 -4.47 2.70 9.87
N LEU A 90 -4.45 2.98 11.18
CA LEU A 90 -4.41 1.94 12.21
C LEU A 90 -5.64 1.02 12.13
N PHE A 91 -6.84 1.59 12.12
CA PHE A 91 -8.09 0.83 12.03
C PHE A 91 -8.26 0.15 10.66
N ILE A 92 -7.79 0.78 9.58
CA ILE A 92 -7.73 0.13 8.26
C ILE A 92 -6.87 -1.13 8.33
N GLY A 93 -5.70 -1.05 8.97
CA GLY A 93 -4.81 -2.19 9.11
C GLY A 93 -5.35 -3.30 10.00
N ILE A 94 -6.04 -2.94 11.09
CA ILE A 94 -6.77 -3.92 11.90
C ILE A 94 -7.85 -4.60 11.06
N GLY A 95 -8.62 -3.86 10.26
CA GLY A 95 -9.62 -4.43 9.36
C GLY A 95 -9.01 -5.41 8.33
N GLN A 96 -7.87 -5.06 7.76
CA GLN A 96 -7.12 -5.94 6.85
C GLN A 96 -6.59 -7.20 7.57
N LEU A 97 -6.17 -7.06 8.83
CA LEU A 97 -5.70 -8.17 9.65
C LEU A 97 -6.85 -9.13 9.97
N VAL A 98 -8.03 -8.62 10.34
CA VAL A 98 -9.23 -9.42 10.57
C VAL A 98 -9.65 -10.14 9.29
N ALA A 99 -9.66 -9.45 8.15
CA ALA A 99 -9.97 -10.06 6.86
C ALA A 99 -8.98 -11.18 6.49
N TYR A 100 -7.69 -11.03 6.83
CA TYR A 100 -6.69 -12.07 6.66
C TYR A 100 -7.01 -13.31 7.49
N PHE A 101 -7.38 -13.17 8.77
CA PHE A 101 -7.74 -14.30 9.62
C PHE A 101 -8.99 -15.03 9.12
N ILE A 102 -10.00 -14.28 8.66
CA ILE A 102 -11.21 -14.87 8.07
C ILE A 102 -10.86 -15.66 6.81
N ASN A 103 -10.12 -15.07 5.86
CA ASN A 103 -9.71 -15.75 4.62
C ASN A 103 -8.83 -16.97 4.89
N LYS A 104 -7.92 -16.90 5.87
CA LYS A 104 -7.07 -18.03 6.27
C LYS A 104 -7.90 -19.18 6.82
N ASN A 105 -8.94 -18.90 7.61
CA ASN A 105 -9.82 -19.94 8.15
C ASN A 105 -10.70 -20.56 7.05
N GLN A 106 -11.20 -19.76 6.11
CA GLN A 106 -12.00 -20.26 4.97
C GLN A 106 -11.18 -21.21 4.08
N GLN A 107 -9.92 -20.89 3.79
CA GLN A 107 -9.03 -21.78 3.02
C GLN A 107 -8.69 -23.11 3.73
N LYS A 108 -8.89 -23.20 5.05
CA LYS A 108 -8.60 -24.42 5.82
C LYS A 108 -9.78 -25.39 5.86
N THR A 109 -10.94 -24.99 5.35
CA THR A 109 -12.22 -25.73 5.42
C THR A 109 -12.66 -26.29 4.06
N VAL A 110 -11.82 -26.12 3.03
CA VAL A 110 -11.96 -26.69 1.68
C VAL A 110 -10.80 -27.66 1.45
#